data_AF-A0A848VCX9-F1
#
_entry.id   AF-A0A848VCX9-F1
#
_cell.length_a   1.000
_cell.length_b   1.000
_cell.length_c   1.000
_cell.angle_alpha   90.00
_cell.angle_beta   90.00
_cell.angle_gamma   90.00
#
_symmetry.space_group_name_H-M   'P 1'
#
loop_
_entity.id
_entity.type
_entity.pdbx_description
1 polymer ?
#
loop_
_entity_poly.entity_id
_entity_poly.type
_entity_poly.pdbx_seq_one_letter_code
_entity_poly.pdbx_strand_id
1 'polypeptide(L)'
;MKSSQLIKHKSAVAAHEIKGNPQGKGANGLLLDWNQSAPRGVLAKSRRQILAEFFTSMLVLSSTFKFRPAVGTANFLYWLDGRWSLSLIAPQQWSPERRAGFVGVCVLQQDMTWTISPSDQIAKGTPLSDALGKFYDGFAELMDTDLTLEDILPFHAANLPYHQRLYASALGRSIRAAVTLGDQTSLSCRQWNTLLPSAKNTLLAHKV
;
A
#
# COMPACT_ATOMS: atom_id res chain seq x y z
N MET A 1 40.44 1.58 58.33
CA MET A 1 40.43 0.60 57.23
C MET A 1 39.49 -0.54 57.62
N LYS A 2 38.52 -0.89 56.74
CA LYS A 2 37.47 -1.93 56.84
C LYS A 2 36.31 -1.60 57.82
N SER A 3 35.21 -1.02 57.34
CA SER A 3 34.09 -1.57 56.55
C SER A 3 32.94 -2.11 57.43
N SER A 4 31.99 -1.21 57.73
CA SER A 4 30.64 -1.54 58.17
C SER A 4 29.85 -2.10 56.99
N GLN A 5 29.31 -3.32 57.14
CA GLN A 5 28.42 -3.94 56.17
C GLN A 5 27.00 -3.37 56.35
N LEU A 6 26.58 -2.56 55.38
CA LEU A 6 25.19 -2.11 55.25
C LEU A 6 24.39 -3.20 54.53
N ILE A 7 23.36 -3.70 55.22
CA ILE A 7 22.36 -4.64 54.72
C ILE A 7 21.60 -3.97 53.56
N LYS A 8 21.78 -4.44 52.33
CA LYS A 8 20.92 -4.09 51.20
C LYS A 8 19.87 -5.18 51.01
N HIS A 9 18.64 -4.90 51.45
CA HIS A 9 17.46 -5.62 50.98
C HIS A 9 17.33 -5.41 49.47
N LYS A 10 17.64 -6.44 48.68
CA LYS A 10 17.20 -6.53 47.29
C LYS A 10 15.82 -7.19 47.30
N SER A 11 14.78 -6.39 47.10
CA SER A 11 13.47 -6.89 46.69
C SER A 11 13.63 -7.55 45.33
N ALA A 12 13.59 -8.90 45.31
CA ALA A 12 13.48 -9.66 44.09
C ALA A 12 12.02 -9.60 43.63
N VAL A 13 11.71 -8.65 42.74
CA VAL A 13 10.49 -8.75 41.93
C VAL A 13 10.79 -9.77 40.86
N ALA A 14 10.30 -11.00 41.04
CA ALA A 14 10.34 -12.03 40.03
C ALA A 14 9.59 -11.52 38.79
N ALA A 15 10.33 -11.21 37.72
CA ALA A 15 9.76 -11.04 36.40
C ALA A 15 9.18 -12.39 35.99
N HIS A 16 7.86 -12.51 36.07
CA HIS A 16 7.15 -13.65 35.50
C HIS A 16 7.26 -13.52 33.98
N GLU A 17 8.23 -14.21 33.37
CA GLU A 17 8.26 -14.41 31.93
C GLU A 17 6.97 -15.10 31.53
N ILE A 18 6.06 -14.36 30.89
CA ILE A 18 4.90 -14.94 30.23
C ILE A 18 5.44 -15.66 28.99
N LYS A 19 5.86 -16.92 29.16
CA LYS A 19 6.08 -17.84 28.04
C LYS A 19 4.72 -18.05 27.37
N GLY A 20 4.53 -17.40 26.22
CA GLY A 20 3.36 -17.63 25.37
C GLY A 20 3.19 -19.12 25.08
N ASN A 21 1.95 -19.60 25.17
CA ASN A 21 1.59 -20.99 24.92
C ASN A 21 2.02 -21.42 23.50
N PRO A 22 2.81 -22.50 23.33
CA PRO A 22 3.33 -22.94 22.02
C PRO A 22 2.25 -23.35 21.01
N GLN A 23 0.98 -23.39 21.39
CA GLN A 23 -0.13 -23.83 20.55
C GLN A 23 -0.94 -22.68 19.89
N GLY A 24 -0.50 -21.43 20.00
CA GLY A 24 -1.11 -20.30 19.26
C GLY A 24 -2.53 -19.90 19.68
N LYS A 25 -3.10 -20.53 20.72
CA LYS A 25 -4.37 -20.12 21.35
C LYS A 25 -4.15 -18.80 22.09
N GLY A 26 -4.37 -17.70 21.39
CA GLY A 26 -4.21 -16.33 21.90
C GLY A 26 -3.71 -15.30 20.88
N ALA A 27 -3.33 -15.72 19.67
CA ALA A 27 -2.99 -14.77 18.61
C ALA A 27 -4.27 -14.06 18.14
N ASN A 28 -4.45 -12.81 18.57
CA ASN A 28 -5.46 -11.93 18.02
C ASN A 28 -5.27 -11.87 16.49
N GLY A 29 -6.28 -12.31 15.72
CA GLY A 29 -6.20 -12.38 14.26
C GLY A 29 -5.78 -11.05 13.62
N LEU A 30 -6.19 -9.92 14.22
CA LEU A 30 -5.74 -8.59 13.82
C LEU A 30 -4.24 -8.39 14.00
N LEU A 31 -3.66 -8.81 15.13
CA LEU A 31 -2.22 -8.66 15.38
C LEU A 31 -1.40 -9.55 14.46
N LEU A 32 -1.90 -10.77 14.18
CA LEU A 32 -1.27 -11.66 13.22
C LEU A 32 -1.27 -11.04 11.82
N ASP A 33 -2.41 -10.53 11.38
CA ASP A 33 -2.56 -9.87 10.09
C ASP A 33 -1.73 -8.58 9.99
N TRP A 34 -1.67 -7.80 11.08
CA TRP A 34 -0.83 -6.61 11.19
C TRP A 34 0.65 -6.93 11.03
N ASN A 35 1.13 -7.97 11.73
CA ASN A 35 2.51 -8.43 11.63
C ASN A 35 2.83 -9.03 10.25
N GLN A 36 1.89 -9.75 9.66
CA GLN A 36 2.04 -10.32 8.32
C GLN A 36 2.01 -9.24 7.22
N SER A 37 1.31 -8.14 7.45
CA SER A 37 1.29 -6.96 6.57
C SER A 37 2.41 -5.96 6.86
N ALA A 38 3.38 -6.30 7.70
CA ALA A 38 4.55 -5.44 7.88
C ALA A 38 5.37 -5.39 6.58
N PRO A 39 5.67 -4.20 6.02
CA PRO A 39 6.57 -4.06 4.88
C PRO A 39 7.91 -4.74 5.13
N ARG A 40 8.38 -5.54 4.17
CA ARG A 40 9.69 -6.21 4.22
C ARG A 40 10.52 -5.85 3.01
N GLY A 41 11.83 -5.73 3.22
CA GLY A 41 12.76 -5.45 2.12
C GLY A 41 12.52 -4.08 1.47
N VAL A 42 12.05 -3.09 2.24
CA VAL A 42 11.94 -1.71 1.75
C VAL A 42 13.34 -1.21 1.41
N LEU A 43 13.50 -0.70 0.19
CA LEU A 43 14.75 -0.11 -0.31
C LEU A 43 14.56 1.39 -0.56
N ALA A 44 15.67 2.12 -0.70
CA ALA A 44 15.63 3.46 -1.28
C ALA A 44 15.13 3.36 -2.73
N LYS A 45 14.16 4.20 -3.09
CA LYS A 45 13.51 4.19 -4.40
C LYS A 45 13.65 5.54 -5.09
N SER A 46 13.62 5.51 -6.42
CA SER A 46 13.51 6.75 -7.19
C SER A 46 12.16 7.43 -6.92
N ARG A 47 12.12 8.75 -7.03
CA ARG A 47 10.88 9.50 -6.81
C ARG A 47 9.74 9.04 -7.75
N ARG A 48 10.07 8.73 -9.01
CA ARG A 48 9.08 8.23 -9.97
C ARG A 48 8.52 6.87 -9.55
N GLN A 49 9.36 5.99 -9.02
CA GLN A 49 8.92 4.69 -8.53
C GLN A 49 7.99 4.83 -7.32
N ILE A 50 8.34 5.67 -6.35
CA ILE A 50 7.49 5.94 -5.18
C ILE A 50 6.12 6.47 -5.62
N LEU A 51 6.08 7.41 -6.56
CA LEU A 51 4.82 7.94 -7.09
C LEU A 51 3.98 6.90 -7.82
N ALA A 52 4.60 6.11 -8.70
CA ALA A 52 3.89 5.08 -9.46
C ALA A 52 3.29 4.01 -8.54
N GLU A 53 4.06 3.56 -7.55
CA GLU A 53 3.60 2.58 -6.57
C GLU A 53 2.58 3.17 -5.60
N PHE A 54 2.72 4.42 -5.17
CA PHE A 54 1.74 5.08 -4.31
C PHE A 54 0.40 5.26 -5.03
N PHE A 55 0.43 5.78 -6.26
CA PHE A 55 -0.74 5.91 -7.12
C PHE A 55 -1.44 4.56 -7.33
N THR A 56 -0.68 3.54 -7.73
CA THR A 56 -1.21 2.20 -8.00
C THR A 56 -1.81 1.58 -6.74
N SER A 57 -1.15 1.75 -5.59
CA SER A 57 -1.64 1.24 -4.31
C SER A 57 -2.94 1.93 -3.91
N MET A 58 -3.03 3.26 -4.08
CA MET A 58 -4.27 3.99 -3.82
C MET A 58 -5.40 3.52 -4.74
N LEU A 59 -5.11 3.31 -6.03
CA LEU A 59 -6.09 2.81 -6.99
C LEU A 59 -6.61 1.43 -6.61
N VAL A 60 -5.71 0.49 -6.31
CA VAL A 60 -6.08 -0.88 -5.91
C VAL A 60 -6.84 -0.87 -4.58
N LEU A 61 -6.40 -0.10 -3.59
CA LEU A 61 -7.07 -0.03 -2.28
C LEU A 61 -8.43 0.66 -2.34
N SER A 62 -8.66 1.54 -3.33
CA SER A 62 -9.98 2.12 -3.60
C SER A 62 -10.95 1.14 -4.28
N SER A 63 -10.45 0.01 -4.80
CA SER A 63 -11.25 -0.98 -5.51
C SER A 63 -12.02 -1.91 -4.58
N THR A 64 -13.12 -2.47 -5.09
CA THR A 64 -13.87 -3.49 -4.38
C THR A 64 -13.18 -4.85 -4.52
N PHE A 65 -12.84 -5.49 -3.40
CA PHE A 65 -12.44 -6.89 -3.33
C PHE A 65 -12.75 -7.47 -1.94
N LYS A 66 -12.98 -8.79 -1.89
CA LYS A 66 -13.40 -9.55 -0.69
C LYS A 66 -12.48 -10.72 -0.35
N PHE A 67 -11.28 -10.73 -0.91
CA PHE A 67 -10.26 -11.73 -0.62
C PHE A 67 -9.02 -11.06 -0.03
N ARG A 68 -8.09 -11.85 0.50
CA ARG A 68 -6.80 -11.38 0.99
C ARG A 68 -5.75 -11.51 -0.12
N PRO A 69 -5.20 -10.41 -0.65
CA PRO A 69 -4.13 -10.48 -1.62
C PRO A 69 -2.87 -11.13 -1.05
N ALA A 70 -2.30 -12.07 -1.80
CA ALA A 70 -1.01 -12.67 -1.50
C ALA A 70 0.10 -11.91 -2.23
N VAL A 71 1.25 -11.77 -1.57
CA VAL A 71 2.45 -11.17 -2.17
C VAL A 71 2.90 -11.98 -3.38
N GLY A 72 3.32 -11.30 -4.43
CA GLY A 72 3.83 -11.92 -5.66
C GLY A 72 2.77 -12.62 -6.51
N THR A 73 1.49 -12.54 -6.12
CA THR A 73 0.39 -13.17 -6.85
C THR A 73 -0.29 -12.15 -7.77
N ALA A 74 -0.58 -12.57 -9.00
CA ALA A 74 -1.29 -11.75 -9.98
C ALA A 74 -2.76 -11.54 -9.56
N ASN A 75 -3.17 -10.29 -9.56
CA ASN A 75 -4.56 -9.86 -9.40
C ASN A 75 -4.92 -9.00 -10.62
N PHE A 76 -6.18 -8.98 -11.02
CA PHE A 76 -6.62 -8.31 -12.24
C PHE A 76 -7.54 -7.15 -11.87
N LEU A 77 -7.15 -5.93 -12.25
CA LEU A 77 -7.91 -4.73 -11.98
C LEU A 77 -8.86 -4.42 -13.15
N TYR A 78 -10.10 -4.10 -12.83
CA TYR A 78 -11.15 -3.76 -13.78
C TYR A 78 -11.89 -2.48 -13.40
N TRP A 79 -12.44 -1.82 -14.41
CA TRP A 79 -13.52 -0.86 -14.28
C TRP A 79 -14.83 -1.51 -14.75
N LEU A 80 -15.71 -1.85 -13.80
CA LEU A 80 -16.98 -2.53 -14.06
C LEU A 80 -18.12 -1.76 -13.41
N ASP A 81 -19.22 -1.56 -14.15
CA ASP A 81 -20.44 -0.94 -13.61
C ASP A 81 -20.19 0.38 -12.87
N GLY A 82 -19.25 1.20 -13.38
CA GLY A 82 -18.88 2.47 -12.79
C GLY A 82 -18.03 2.38 -11.52
N ARG A 83 -17.36 1.25 -11.26
CA ARG A 83 -16.57 1.01 -10.05
C ARG A 83 -15.26 0.27 -10.35
N TRP A 84 -14.23 0.57 -9.57
CA TRP A 84 -12.99 -0.19 -9.57
C TRP A 84 -13.19 -1.53 -8.87
N SER A 85 -12.74 -2.63 -9.49
CA SER A 85 -12.84 -3.97 -8.93
C SER A 85 -11.52 -4.72 -9.12
N LEU A 86 -10.97 -5.26 -8.03
CA LEU A 86 -9.84 -6.18 -8.08
C LEU A 86 -10.35 -7.62 -8.01
N SER A 87 -9.88 -8.47 -8.92
CA SER A 87 -10.36 -9.84 -9.09
C SER A 87 -9.20 -10.83 -9.22
N LEU A 88 -9.46 -12.10 -8.89
CA LEU A 88 -8.56 -13.23 -9.19
C LEU A 88 -8.85 -13.85 -10.57
N ILE A 89 -9.97 -13.47 -11.20
CA ILE A 89 -10.40 -14.00 -12.49
C ILE A 89 -9.70 -13.22 -13.60
N ALA A 90 -8.96 -13.93 -14.45
CA ALA A 90 -8.20 -13.36 -15.56
C ALA A 90 -9.13 -12.83 -16.66
N PRO A 91 -8.72 -11.81 -17.45
CA PRO A 91 -9.57 -11.18 -18.46
C PRO A 91 -10.09 -12.17 -19.53
N GLN A 92 -9.34 -13.22 -19.83
CA GLN A 92 -9.71 -14.25 -20.82
C GLN A 92 -10.86 -15.14 -20.34
N GLN A 93 -11.07 -15.23 -19.03
CA GLN A 93 -12.14 -16.02 -18.41
C GLN A 93 -13.44 -15.22 -18.27
N TRP A 94 -13.39 -13.91 -18.48
CA TRP A 94 -14.56 -13.05 -18.51
C TRP A 94 -15.20 -12.99 -19.90
N SER A 95 -16.47 -12.60 -19.92
CA SER A 95 -17.18 -12.22 -21.14
C SER A 95 -16.50 -11.00 -21.82
N PRO A 96 -16.67 -10.81 -23.13
CA PRO A 96 -16.07 -9.69 -23.86
C PRO A 96 -16.40 -8.33 -23.24
N GLU A 97 -17.62 -8.14 -22.75
CA GLU A 97 -18.09 -6.87 -22.18
C GLU A 97 -17.33 -6.54 -20.88
N ARG A 98 -17.16 -7.51 -19.99
CA ARG A 98 -16.39 -7.33 -18.75
C ARG A 98 -14.89 -7.23 -19.02
N ARG A 99 -14.40 -7.94 -20.05
CA ARG A 99 -13.01 -7.85 -20.50
C ARG A 99 -12.66 -6.45 -21.00
N ALA A 100 -13.59 -5.72 -21.62
CA ALA A 100 -13.37 -4.35 -22.08
C ALA A 100 -13.04 -3.37 -20.93
N GLY A 101 -13.42 -3.70 -19.69
CA GLY A 101 -13.05 -2.93 -18.50
C GLY A 101 -11.68 -3.27 -17.92
N PHE A 102 -10.89 -4.16 -18.54
CA PHE A 102 -9.62 -4.63 -17.99
C PHE A 102 -8.54 -3.54 -18.02
N VAL A 103 -8.01 -3.21 -16.84
CA VAL A 103 -7.00 -2.15 -16.65
C VAL A 103 -5.59 -2.70 -16.71
N GLY A 104 -5.33 -3.84 -16.08
CA GLY A 104 -3.99 -4.40 -15.96
C GLY A 104 -3.84 -5.42 -14.85
N VAL A 105 -2.64 -6.01 -14.80
CA VAL A 105 -2.27 -7.02 -13.80
C VAL A 105 -1.58 -6.33 -12.64
N CYS A 106 -2.16 -6.41 -11.45
CA CYS A 106 -1.64 -5.85 -10.21
C CYS A 106 -0.95 -6.93 -9.38
N VAL A 107 0.21 -6.60 -8.82
CA VAL A 107 0.95 -7.49 -7.91
C VAL A 107 1.30 -6.74 -6.64
N LEU A 108 0.95 -7.33 -5.50
CA LEU A 108 1.38 -6.85 -4.19
C LEU A 108 2.84 -7.27 -3.97
N GLN A 109 3.71 -6.31 -3.67
CA GLN A 109 5.14 -6.51 -3.44
C GLN A 109 5.44 -6.84 -1.97
N GLN A 110 6.66 -7.31 -1.68
CA GLN A 110 7.08 -7.68 -0.32
C GLN A 110 7.08 -6.51 0.66
N ASP A 111 7.31 -5.30 0.15
CA ASP A 111 7.23 -4.06 0.92
C ASP A 111 5.80 -3.52 1.02
N MET A 112 4.79 -4.28 0.61
CA MET A 112 3.37 -3.94 0.69
C MET A 112 2.93 -2.78 -0.21
N THR A 113 3.73 -2.37 -1.20
CA THR A 113 3.24 -1.53 -2.29
C THR A 113 2.68 -2.37 -3.42
N TRP A 114 1.80 -1.78 -4.23
CA TRP A 114 1.26 -2.39 -5.44
C TRP A 114 1.96 -1.87 -6.67
N THR A 115 2.26 -2.78 -7.60
CA THR A 115 2.67 -2.47 -8.95
C THR A 115 1.61 -2.94 -9.93
N ILE A 116 1.61 -2.38 -11.14
CA ILE A 116 0.69 -2.74 -12.19
C ILE A 116 1.40 -2.85 -13.54
N SER A 117 1.11 -3.91 -14.27
CA SER A 117 1.37 -4.03 -15.69
C SER A 117 0.10 -3.61 -16.43
N PRO A 118 0.04 -2.39 -17.00
CA PRO A 118 -1.17 -1.90 -17.64
C PRO A 118 -1.49 -2.72 -18.89
N SER A 119 -2.79 -2.83 -19.19
CA SER A 119 -3.29 -3.44 -20.41
C SER A 119 -3.03 -2.54 -21.61
N ASP A 120 -2.59 -3.12 -22.73
CA ASP A 120 -2.48 -2.42 -24.00
C ASP A 120 -3.84 -1.95 -24.54
N GLN A 121 -4.94 -2.46 -23.95
CA GLN A 121 -6.31 -2.20 -24.38
C GLN A 121 -6.95 -0.97 -23.73
N ILE A 122 -6.21 -0.16 -22.96
CA ILE A 122 -6.72 1.12 -22.44
C ILE A 122 -6.85 2.12 -23.60
N ALA A 123 -7.97 2.04 -24.32
CA ALA A 123 -8.27 2.93 -25.43
C ALA A 123 -8.71 4.31 -24.93
N LYS A 124 -8.20 5.37 -25.57
CA LYS A 124 -8.59 6.76 -25.30
C LYS A 124 -10.08 6.97 -25.62
N GLY A 125 -10.74 7.84 -24.86
CA GLY A 125 -12.16 8.18 -25.06
C GLY A 125 -13.15 7.09 -24.63
N THR A 126 -12.68 6.08 -23.88
CA THR A 126 -13.55 5.07 -23.26
C THR A 126 -13.93 5.49 -21.84
N PRO A 127 -15.08 5.02 -21.30
CA PRO A 127 -15.43 5.24 -19.90
C PRO A 127 -14.35 4.79 -18.92
N LEU A 128 -13.58 3.76 -19.27
CA LEU A 128 -12.41 3.32 -18.49
C LEU A 128 -11.32 4.40 -18.48
N SER A 129 -10.93 4.92 -19.65
CA SER A 129 -9.92 5.99 -19.74
C SER A 129 -10.36 7.25 -18.98
N ASP A 130 -11.66 7.57 -19.01
CA ASP A 130 -12.21 8.72 -18.28
C ASP A 130 -12.18 8.49 -16.77
N ALA A 131 -12.54 7.29 -16.31
CA ALA A 131 -12.49 6.93 -14.90
C ALA A 131 -11.07 6.94 -14.36
N LEU A 132 -10.11 6.38 -15.11
CA LEU A 132 -8.69 6.43 -14.76
C LEU A 132 -8.21 7.89 -14.73
N GLY A 133 -8.66 8.70 -15.67
CA GLY A 133 -8.30 10.10 -15.71
C GLY A 133 -8.84 10.93 -14.55
N LYS A 134 -10.07 10.65 -14.09
CA LYS A 134 -10.63 11.27 -12.88
C LYS A 134 -9.88 10.83 -11.63
N PHE A 135 -9.51 9.56 -11.54
CA PHE A 135 -8.72 9.06 -10.41
C PHE A 135 -7.33 9.70 -10.37
N TYR A 136 -6.68 9.85 -11.53
CA TYR A 136 -5.43 10.60 -11.66
C TYR A 136 -5.58 12.05 -11.20
N ASP A 137 -6.62 12.75 -11.65
CA ASP A 137 -6.83 14.16 -11.28
C ASP A 137 -7.02 14.31 -9.76
N GLY A 138 -7.81 13.43 -9.13
CA GLY A 138 -7.97 13.42 -7.67
C GLY A 138 -6.68 13.07 -6.92
N PHE A 139 -5.83 12.22 -7.49
CA PHE A 139 -4.51 11.96 -6.92
C PHE A 139 -3.58 13.17 -7.05
N ALA A 140 -3.59 13.86 -8.20
CA ALA A 140 -2.81 15.08 -8.38
C ALA A 140 -3.28 16.20 -7.44
N GLU A 141 -4.59 16.31 -7.19
CA GLU A 141 -5.18 17.25 -6.23
C GLU A 141 -4.78 16.92 -4.78
N LEU A 142 -4.79 15.64 -4.40
CA LEU A 142 -4.25 15.18 -3.10
C LEU A 142 -2.79 15.61 -2.90
N MET A 143 -2.01 15.61 -3.98
CA MET A 143 -0.60 16.00 -3.98
C MET A 143 -0.40 17.52 -4.04
N ASP A 144 -1.45 18.33 -4.26
CA ASP A 144 -1.35 19.77 -4.45
C ASP A 144 -1.31 20.54 -3.11
N THR A 145 -0.36 20.17 -2.25
CA THR A 145 -0.20 20.74 -0.91
C THR A 145 1.28 20.87 -0.54
N ASP A 146 1.57 21.75 0.42
CA ASP A 146 2.92 21.96 0.93
C ASP A 146 3.30 20.95 2.03
N LEU A 147 2.36 20.08 2.43
CA LEU A 147 2.60 18.94 3.33
C LEU A 147 3.54 17.90 2.70
N THR A 148 4.21 17.10 3.52
CA THR A 148 5.04 15.99 3.03
C THR A 148 4.18 14.78 2.65
N LEU A 149 4.76 13.81 1.94
CA LEU A 149 4.06 12.53 1.69
C LEU A 149 3.61 11.89 3.01
N GLU A 150 4.44 11.93 4.04
CA GLU A 150 4.16 11.31 5.33
C GLU A 150 2.93 11.89 6.03
N ASP A 151 2.59 13.14 5.76
CA ASP A 151 1.44 13.82 6.36
C ASP A 151 0.12 13.43 5.67
N ILE A 152 0.17 13.05 4.40
CA ILE A 152 -1.02 12.74 3.58
C ILE A 152 -1.29 11.24 3.44
N LEU A 153 -0.37 10.38 3.92
CA LEU A 153 -0.50 8.94 3.80
C LEU A 153 -1.77 8.41 4.52
N PRO A 154 -2.45 7.40 3.94
CA PRO A 154 -3.73 6.90 4.45
C PRO A 154 -3.55 5.99 5.66
N PHE A 155 -3.07 6.51 6.79
CA PHE A 155 -2.89 5.73 8.02
C PHE A 155 -4.21 5.32 8.69
N HIS A 156 -5.31 6.02 8.40
CA HIS A 156 -6.62 5.72 8.97
C HIS A 156 -7.76 6.06 8.01
N ALA A 157 -8.32 5.04 7.35
CA ALA A 157 -9.50 5.16 6.52
C ALA A 157 -10.64 4.29 7.10
N ALA A 158 -11.35 4.82 8.10
CA ALA A 158 -12.37 4.09 8.87
C ALA A 158 -13.45 3.43 7.98
N ASN A 159 -13.76 4.05 6.85
CA ASN A 159 -14.81 3.61 5.91
C ASN A 159 -14.35 2.50 4.95
N LEU A 160 -13.06 2.12 4.97
CA LEU A 160 -12.57 1.03 4.13
C LEU A 160 -12.84 -0.34 4.76
N PRO A 161 -13.08 -1.39 3.95
CA PRO A 161 -13.18 -2.74 4.47
C PRO A 161 -11.88 -3.20 5.14
N TYR A 162 -11.96 -4.27 5.95
CA TYR A 162 -10.89 -4.72 6.83
C TYR A 162 -9.52 -4.84 6.14
N HIS A 163 -9.42 -5.57 5.03
CA HIS A 163 -8.16 -5.77 4.33
C HIS A 163 -7.62 -4.48 3.72
N GLN A 164 -8.47 -3.64 3.13
CA GLN A 164 -8.08 -2.35 2.60
C GLN A 164 -7.47 -1.44 3.69
N ARG A 165 -8.05 -1.40 4.89
CA ARG A 165 -7.46 -0.65 6.04
C ARG A 165 -6.10 -1.17 6.45
N LEU A 166 -5.97 -2.49 6.53
CA LEU A 166 -4.72 -3.16 6.87
C LEU A 166 -3.62 -2.82 5.86
N TYR A 167 -3.90 -2.96 4.56
CA TYR A 167 -2.92 -2.68 3.51
C TYR A 167 -2.67 -1.18 3.29
N ALA A 168 -3.64 -0.29 3.56
CA ALA A 168 -3.41 1.16 3.58
C ALA A 168 -2.42 1.56 4.68
N SER A 169 -2.55 0.96 5.87
CA SER A 169 -1.59 1.16 6.97
C SER A 169 -0.21 0.60 6.63
N ALA A 170 -0.15 -0.55 5.95
CA ALA A 170 1.11 -1.13 5.46
C ALA A 170 1.79 -0.25 4.40
N LEU A 171 1.01 0.26 3.43
CA LEU A 171 1.46 1.22 2.42
C LEU A 171 2.06 2.46 3.07
N GLY A 172 1.37 3.06 4.06
CA GLY A 172 1.87 4.23 4.78
C GLY A 172 3.24 3.99 5.41
N ARG A 173 3.43 2.83 6.06
CA ARG A 173 4.73 2.45 6.62
C ARG A 173 5.80 2.23 5.55
N SER A 174 5.42 1.65 4.42
CA SER A 174 6.33 1.37 3.30
C SER A 174 6.85 2.65 2.64
N ILE A 175 5.94 3.56 2.28
CA ILE A 175 6.29 4.83 1.63
C ILE A 175 7.16 5.69 2.57
N ARG A 176 6.80 5.81 3.86
CA ARG A 176 7.62 6.50 4.85
C ARG A 176 9.05 5.94 4.90
N ALA A 177 9.18 4.62 4.98
CA ALA A 177 10.50 3.97 5.02
C ALA A 177 11.30 4.19 3.72
N ALA A 178 10.67 4.08 2.55
CA ALA A 178 11.33 4.30 1.26
C ALA A 178 11.81 5.75 1.07
N VAL A 179 10.97 6.73 1.47
CA VAL A 179 11.29 8.16 1.43
C VAL A 179 12.42 8.50 2.41
N THR A 180 12.42 7.90 3.60
CA THR A 180 13.50 8.06 4.59
C THR A 180 14.82 7.50 4.06
N LEU A 181 14.82 6.27 3.54
CA LEU A 181 16.02 5.64 2.98
C LEU A 181 16.56 6.37 1.75
N GLY A 182 15.69 7.04 0.99
CA GLY A 182 16.06 7.82 -0.19
C GLY A 182 16.44 9.27 0.08
N ASP A 183 16.48 9.72 1.34
CA ASP A 183 16.70 11.11 1.76
C ASP A 183 15.74 12.11 1.08
N GLN A 184 14.44 11.76 1.09
CA GLN A 184 13.37 12.47 0.37
C GLN A 184 12.29 13.04 1.31
N THR A 185 12.50 13.00 2.63
CA THR A 185 11.50 13.36 3.67
C THR A 185 11.12 14.84 3.69
N SER A 186 12.04 15.71 3.25
CA SER A 186 11.83 17.16 3.19
C SER A 186 11.02 17.63 1.97
N LEU A 187 10.67 16.72 1.05
CA LEU A 187 9.95 17.07 -0.16
C LEU A 187 8.45 17.23 0.12
N SER A 188 7.94 18.41 -0.21
CA SER A 188 6.50 18.69 -0.23
C SER A 188 5.80 17.90 -1.34
N CYS A 189 4.52 17.58 -1.14
CA CYS A 189 3.69 16.93 -2.13
C CYS A 189 3.62 17.73 -3.44
N ARG A 190 3.62 19.07 -3.36
CA ARG A 190 3.72 19.94 -4.55
C ARG A 190 4.97 19.66 -5.38
N GLN A 191 6.13 19.44 -4.75
CA GLN A 191 7.36 19.07 -5.46
C GLN A 191 7.25 17.67 -6.09
N TRP A 192 6.62 16.72 -5.42
CA TRP A 192 6.31 15.41 -5.97
C TRP A 192 5.36 15.50 -7.18
N ASN A 193 4.37 16.38 -7.12
CA ASN A 193 3.38 16.61 -8.18
C ASN A 193 4.06 17.01 -9.51
N THR A 194 5.17 17.75 -9.46
CA THR A 194 5.95 18.14 -10.66
C THR A 194 6.53 16.95 -11.44
N LEU A 195 6.61 15.77 -10.82
CA LEU A 195 7.12 14.54 -11.43
C LEU A 195 6.00 13.69 -12.05
N LEU A 196 4.73 14.05 -11.86
CA LEU A 196 3.63 13.34 -12.49
C LEU A 196 3.69 13.53 -14.02
N PRO A 197 3.53 12.45 -14.80
CA PRO A 197 3.56 12.56 -16.24
C PRO A 197 2.31 13.27 -16.74
N SER A 198 2.46 14.16 -17.73
CA SER A 198 1.32 14.84 -18.37
C SER A 198 0.33 13.86 -19.01
N ALA A 199 0.82 12.70 -19.44
CA ALA A 199 0.00 11.60 -19.92
C ALA A 199 -0.42 10.68 -18.76
N LYS A 200 -1.72 10.69 -18.46
CA LYS A 200 -2.35 10.00 -17.32
C LYS A 200 -2.01 8.50 -17.22
N ASN A 201 -1.99 7.80 -18.36
CA ASN A 201 -1.73 6.35 -18.40
C ASN A 201 -0.24 6.01 -18.20
N THR A 202 0.68 6.96 -18.35
CA THR A 202 2.12 6.73 -18.24
C THR A 202 2.56 6.47 -16.81
N LEU A 203 1.81 6.95 -15.82
CA LEU A 203 2.11 6.71 -14.40
C LEU A 203 1.98 5.22 -14.04
N LEU A 204 1.10 4.49 -14.73
CA LEU A 204 0.92 3.04 -14.58
C LEU A 204 2.06 2.22 -15.21
N ALA A 205 2.83 2.79 -16.13
CA ALA A 205 3.79 2.05 -16.95
C ALA A 205 5.19 1.92 -16.32
N HIS A 206 5.36 2.31 -15.06
CA HIS A 206 6.67 2.21 -14.40
C HIS A 206 6.97 0.74 -14.06
N LYS A 207 7.89 0.14 -14.83
CA LYS A 207 8.43 -1.19 -14.54
C LYS A 207 9.46 -1.07 -13.42
N VAL A 208 9.28 -1.89 -12.38
CA VAL A 208 10.28 -2.16 -11.33
C VAL A 208 11.49 -2.84 -11.95
#